data_AF-A0AA36B569-F1
#
_entry.id   AF-A0AA36B569-F1
#
_cell.length_a   1.000
_cell.length_b   1.000
_cell.length_c   1.000
_cell.angle_alpha   90.00
_cell.angle_beta   90.00
_cell.angle_gamma   90.00
#
_symmetry.space_group_name_H-M   'P 1'
#
loop_
_entity.id
_entity.type
_entity.pdbx_description
1 polymer ?
#
loop_
_entity_poly.entity_id
_entity_poly.type
_entity_poly.pdbx_seq_one_letter_code
_entity_poly.pdbx_strand_id
1 'polypeptide(L)'
;MAASILYENAEKCFEHLGRDAFGKGDGLYCNGTFDSILCWPATKAGEVVRQKCPRLRGLDPNRLSERRCGLDGYWLGKYQNETSNTNGWTNYTGCYIPEVWDIYSKMFVDKPEATTLALKSIAYGIRTMEIVGLTISLVSLLISSFVFLYFRSLKCHRTRIHKNLFGAMIIQVVIRLLLYIDQFVSQQESQYLMVDGRLSVITSIVLQSSQPAYGQQ
;
A
#
# COMPACT_ATOMS: atom_id res chain seq x y z
N MET A 1 5.25 1.16 -6.68
CA MET A 1 6.26 0.20 -6.20
C MET A 1 5.66 -0.98 -5.43
N ALA A 2 4.95 -0.80 -4.31
CA ALA A 2 4.32 -1.94 -3.63
C ALA A 2 3.14 -2.51 -4.43
N ALA A 3 2.30 -1.62 -4.98
CA ALA A 3 1.18 -1.96 -5.86
C ALA A 3 1.60 -2.80 -7.07
N SER A 4 2.61 -2.33 -7.80
CA SER A 4 3.18 -3.04 -8.95
C SER A 4 3.72 -4.43 -8.62
N ILE A 5 4.32 -4.63 -7.43
CA ILE A 5 4.80 -5.95 -6.98
C ILE A 5 3.62 -6.88 -6.66
N LEU A 6 2.60 -6.37 -5.98
CA LEU A 6 1.39 -7.15 -5.67
C LEU A 6 0.63 -7.53 -6.94
N TYR A 7 0.59 -6.63 -7.92
CA TYR A 7 -0.01 -6.90 -9.22
C TYR A 7 0.75 -7.99 -10.00
N GLU A 8 2.08 -7.85 -10.11
CA GLU A 8 2.92 -8.86 -10.77
C GLU A 8 2.78 -10.23 -10.10
N ASN A 9 2.69 -10.26 -8.77
CA ASN A 9 2.44 -11.48 -8.01
C ASN A 9 1.05 -12.07 -8.32
N ALA A 10 0.02 -11.23 -8.42
CA ALA A 10 -1.34 -11.66 -8.71
C ALA A 10 -1.44 -12.25 -10.13
N GLU A 11 -0.91 -11.56 -11.14
CA GLU A 11 -0.93 -12.00 -12.53
C GLU A 11 -0.25 -13.36 -12.68
N LYS A 12 0.99 -13.49 -12.20
CA LYS A 12 1.73 -14.76 -12.19
C LYS A 12 0.95 -15.84 -11.46
N CYS A 13 0.30 -15.49 -10.35
CA CYS A 13 -0.50 -16.46 -9.60
C CYS A 13 -1.69 -16.97 -10.40
N PHE A 14 -2.44 -16.09 -11.04
CA PHE A 14 -3.62 -16.49 -11.83
C PHE A 14 -3.24 -17.33 -13.05
N GLU A 15 -2.09 -17.08 -13.67
CA GLU A 15 -1.53 -17.97 -14.69
C GLU A 15 -1.23 -19.38 -14.15
N HIS A 16 -0.61 -19.48 -12.97
CA HIS A 16 -0.27 -20.76 -12.34
C HIS A 16 -1.49 -21.51 -11.80
N LEU A 17 -2.45 -20.82 -11.20
CA LEU A 17 -3.68 -21.43 -10.67
C LEU A 17 -4.54 -22.03 -11.80
N GLY A 18 -4.52 -21.48 -13.01
CA GLY A 18 -5.20 -22.11 -14.15
C GLY A 18 -4.69 -23.51 -14.49
N ARG A 19 -3.45 -23.87 -14.10
CA ARG A 19 -2.79 -25.14 -14.43
C ARG A 19 -2.62 -26.10 -13.25
N ASP A 20 -2.36 -25.55 -12.06
CA ASP A 20 -1.95 -26.31 -10.86
C ASP A 20 -2.77 -25.94 -9.61
N ALA A 21 -3.99 -25.40 -9.76
CA ALA A 21 -4.87 -25.08 -8.63
C ALA A 21 -5.33 -26.32 -7.83
N PHE A 22 -5.25 -27.51 -8.40
CA PHE A 22 -5.72 -28.75 -7.75
C PHE A 22 -4.54 -29.67 -7.43
N GLY A 23 -4.64 -30.38 -6.31
CA GLY A 23 -3.65 -31.38 -5.91
C GLY A 23 -3.54 -32.50 -6.94
N LYS A 24 -2.32 -32.84 -7.34
CA LYS A 24 -2.03 -33.96 -8.25
C LYS A 24 -1.61 -35.17 -7.43
N GLY A 25 -2.58 -35.97 -6.98
CA GLY A 25 -2.34 -37.20 -6.23
C GLY A 25 -3.60 -37.70 -5.52
N ASP A 26 -3.48 -38.87 -4.89
CA ASP A 26 -4.56 -39.44 -4.09
C ASP A 26 -4.61 -38.78 -2.70
N GLY A 27 -5.82 -38.46 -2.22
CA GLY A 27 -6.07 -37.79 -0.93
C GLY A 27 -6.67 -36.38 -1.02
N LEU A 28 -6.94 -35.78 0.15
CA LEU A 28 -7.49 -34.43 0.26
C LEU A 28 -6.39 -33.37 0.14
N TYR A 29 -6.70 -32.26 -0.54
CA TYR A 29 -5.79 -31.13 -0.73
C TYR A 29 -6.54 -29.83 -0.50
N CYS A 30 -5.84 -28.85 0.05
CA CYS A 30 -6.26 -27.46 -0.02
C CYS A 30 -5.95 -26.92 -1.42
N ASN A 31 -6.95 -26.31 -2.06
CA ASN A 31 -6.80 -25.74 -3.40
C ASN A 31 -5.78 -24.60 -3.41
N GLY A 32 -5.06 -24.48 -4.53
CA GLY A 32 -4.20 -23.34 -4.77
C GLY A 32 -5.01 -22.04 -4.73
N THR A 33 -4.49 -21.02 -4.06
CA THR A 33 -5.21 -19.77 -3.83
C THR A 33 -4.28 -18.58 -3.73
N PHE A 34 -4.81 -17.40 -4.03
CA PHE A 34 -4.11 -16.14 -3.89
C PHE A 34 -4.58 -15.42 -2.63
N ASP A 35 -3.66 -15.12 -1.71
CA ASP A 35 -4.01 -14.46 -0.43
C ASP A 35 -3.95 -12.93 -0.49
N SER A 36 -4.07 -12.35 -1.69
CA SER A 36 -3.86 -10.92 -1.99
C SER A 36 -2.40 -10.47 -1.98
N ILE A 37 -1.44 -11.35 -1.68
CA ILE A 37 -0.01 -11.00 -1.60
C ILE A 37 0.88 -12.05 -2.28
N LEU A 38 0.72 -13.31 -1.91
CA LEU A 38 1.47 -14.48 -2.38
C LEU A 38 0.53 -15.51 -3.01
N CYS A 39 1.09 -16.25 -3.97
CA CYS A 39 0.41 -17.37 -4.59
C CYS A 39 0.69 -18.67 -3.83
N TRP A 40 -0.34 -19.29 -3.27
CA TRP A 40 -0.20 -20.56 -2.55
C TRP A 40 -0.53 -21.73 -3.46
N PRO A 41 0.37 -22.72 -3.61
CA PRO A 41 0.11 -23.91 -4.40
C PRO A 41 -0.87 -24.84 -3.67
N ALA A 42 -1.47 -25.76 -4.43
CA ALA A 42 -2.26 -26.83 -3.85
C ALA A 42 -1.40 -27.66 -2.87
N THR A 43 -1.89 -27.83 -1.65
CA THR A 43 -1.12 -28.43 -0.55
C THR A 43 -1.91 -29.59 0.05
N LYS A 44 -1.25 -30.69 0.38
CA LYS A 44 -1.92 -31.88 0.90
C LYS A 44 -2.51 -31.62 2.29
N ALA A 45 -3.65 -32.25 2.58
CA ALA A 45 -4.31 -32.16 3.88
C ALA A 45 -3.37 -32.57 5.03
N GLY A 46 -3.31 -31.74 6.06
CA GLY A 46 -2.42 -31.91 7.21
C GLY A 46 -0.99 -31.35 7.06
N GLU A 47 -0.63 -30.83 5.88
CA GLU A 47 0.70 -30.25 5.64
C GLU A 47 0.77 -28.74 5.87
N VAL A 48 1.98 -28.26 6.14
CA VAL A 48 2.32 -26.83 6.27
C VAL A 48 3.21 -26.44 5.10
N VAL A 49 2.73 -25.49 4.30
CA VAL A 49 3.47 -24.95 3.17
C VAL A 49 4.15 -23.64 3.57
N ARG A 50 5.38 -23.42 3.08
CA ARG A 50 6.18 -22.22 3.37
C ARG A 50 6.70 -21.60 2.09
N GLN A 51 6.74 -20.27 2.05
CA GLN A 51 7.29 -19.51 0.93
C GLN A 51 8.08 -18.31 1.40
N LYS A 52 8.96 -17.79 0.55
CA LYS A 52 9.70 -16.57 0.85
C LYS A 52 8.75 -15.38 0.99
N CYS A 53 9.07 -14.50 1.92
CA CYS A 53 8.32 -13.28 2.12
C CYS A 53 8.37 -12.39 0.86
N PRO A 54 7.28 -11.65 0.57
CA PRO A 54 7.22 -10.77 -0.57
C PRO A 54 8.19 -9.59 -0.41
N ARG A 55 8.69 -9.06 -1.52
CA ARG A 55 9.63 -7.93 -1.55
C ARG A 55 8.94 -6.58 -1.31
N LEU A 56 8.18 -6.47 -0.24
CA LEU A 56 7.50 -5.23 0.16
C LEU A 56 8.33 -4.47 1.21
N ARG A 57 8.11 -3.15 1.29
CA ARG A 57 8.78 -2.32 2.29
C ARG A 57 8.40 -2.80 3.70
N GLY A 58 9.42 -2.99 4.55
CA GLY A 58 9.22 -3.45 5.93
C GLY A 58 9.16 -4.97 6.09
N LEU A 59 9.37 -5.75 5.02
CA LEU A 59 9.47 -7.21 5.08
C LEU A 59 10.86 -7.67 4.60
N ASP A 60 11.34 -8.76 5.20
CA ASP A 60 12.61 -9.41 4.87
C ASP A 60 12.38 -10.55 3.86
N PRO A 61 12.80 -10.42 2.58
CA PRO A 61 12.58 -11.44 1.56
C PRO A 61 13.31 -12.76 1.80
N ASN A 62 14.25 -12.81 2.75
CA ASN A 62 14.97 -14.03 3.10
C ASN A 62 14.25 -14.88 4.15
N ARG A 63 13.23 -14.32 4.81
CA ARG A 63 12.40 -15.04 5.76
C ARG A 63 11.26 -15.75 5.06
N LEU A 64 10.54 -16.56 5.83
CA LEU A 64 9.46 -17.41 5.32
C LEU A 64 8.11 -17.01 5.94
N SER A 65 7.09 -16.94 5.09
CA SER A 65 5.69 -17.00 5.48
C SER A 65 5.23 -18.46 5.45
N GLU A 66 4.22 -18.78 6.26
CA GLU A 66 3.68 -20.14 6.33
C GLU A 66 2.15 -20.16 6.32
N ARG A 67 1.61 -21.24 5.77
CA ARG A 67 0.17 -21.49 5.65
C ARG A 67 -0.11 -22.96 5.92
N ARG A 68 -1.24 -23.25 6.55
CA ARG A 68 -1.54 -24.59 7.09
C ARG A 68 -2.79 -25.16 6.42
N CYS A 69 -2.66 -26.37 5.88
CA CYS A 69 -3.78 -27.10 5.30
C CYS A 69 -4.40 -28.03 6.33
N GLY A 70 -5.72 -27.92 6.54
CA GLY A 70 -6.48 -28.77 7.46
C GLY A 70 -6.58 -30.21 6.96
N LEU A 71 -6.95 -31.13 7.85
CA LEU A 71 -7.16 -32.55 7.51
C LEU A 71 -8.40 -32.76 6.63
N ASP A 72 -9.32 -31.81 6.65
CA ASP A 72 -10.56 -31.74 5.88
C ASP A 72 -10.35 -31.21 4.45
N GLY A 73 -9.12 -30.82 4.09
CA GLY A 73 -8.83 -30.23 2.78
C GLY A 73 -9.17 -28.74 2.66
N TYR A 74 -9.45 -28.06 3.79
CA TYR A 74 -9.67 -26.62 3.82
C TYR A 74 -8.49 -25.88 4.46
N TRP A 75 -8.24 -24.66 4.00
CA TRP A 75 -7.21 -23.82 4.59
C TRP A 75 -7.58 -23.39 6.00
N LEU A 76 -6.65 -23.54 6.94
CA LEU A 76 -6.88 -23.15 8.33
C LEU A 76 -6.83 -21.62 8.49
N GLY A 77 -7.71 -21.13 9.36
CA GLY A 77 -7.76 -19.76 9.84
C GLY A 77 -6.65 -19.42 10.85
N LYS A 78 -6.78 -18.25 11.47
CA LYS A 78 -5.77 -17.77 12.43
C LYS A 78 -5.72 -18.66 13.66
N TYR A 79 -6.89 -19.11 14.12
CA TYR A 79 -7.03 -20.02 15.24
C TYR A 79 -7.16 -21.47 14.76
N GLN A 80 -6.73 -22.41 15.60
CA GLN A 80 -6.82 -23.83 15.30
C GLN A 80 -8.30 -24.23 15.11
N ASN A 81 -8.59 -25.02 14.07
CA ASN A 81 -9.93 -25.51 13.72
C ASN A 81 -10.90 -24.44 13.17
N GLU A 82 -10.44 -23.22 12.92
CA GLU A 82 -11.21 -22.21 12.22
C GLU A 82 -11.14 -22.47 10.70
N THR A 83 -12.18 -23.06 10.12
CA THR A 83 -12.28 -23.34 8.67
C THR A 83 -13.39 -22.55 7.98
N SER A 84 -14.04 -21.62 8.71
CA SER A 84 -15.12 -20.78 8.19
C SER A 84 -14.68 -19.85 7.05
N ASN A 85 -13.40 -19.47 7.04
CA ASN A 85 -12.83 -18.67 5.97
C ASN A 85 -12.20 -19.57 4.91
N THR A 86 -12.88 -19.71 3.77
CA THR A 86 -12.41 -20.50 2.61
C THR A 86 -11.07 -20.01 2.06
N ASN A 87 -10.75 -18.72 2.25
CA ASN A 87 -9.48 -18.13 1.84
C ASN A 87 -8.36 -18.35 2.85
N GLY A 88 -8.63 -18.98 4.01
CA GLY A 88 -7.65 -19.33 5.03
C GLY A 88 -6.91 -18.13 5.66
N TRP A 89 -5.92 -18.43 6.49
CA TRP A 89 -5.03 -17.44 7.08
C TRP A 89 -3.56 -17.76 6.81
N THR A 90 -2.78 -16.74 6.48
CA THR A 90 -1.35 -16.83 6.25
C THR A 90 -0.59 -16.18 7.40
N ASN A 91 0.40 -16.88 7.93
CA ASN A 91 1.28 -16.35 8.97
C ASN A 91 2.44 -15.55 8.37
N TYR A 92 2.32 -14.22 8.44
CA TYR A 92 3.37 -13.28 8.03
C TYR A 92 4.22 -12.76 9.19
N THR A 93 4.01 -13.22 10.42
CA THR A 93 4.74 -12.73 11.61
C THR A 93 6.26 -12.85 11.44
N GLY A 94 6.72 -13.93 10.80
CA GLY A 94 8.13 -14.15 10.51
C GLY A 94 8.72 -13.17 9.49
N CYS A 95 7.90 -12.50 8.68
CA CYS A 95 8.37 -11.68 7.56
C CYS A 95 8.82 -10.27 7.94
N TYR A 96 8.43 -9.75 9.11
CA TYR A 96 8.78 -8.40 9.50
C TYR A 96 10.27 -8.25 9.81
N ILE A 97 10.88 -7.19 9.28
CA ILE A 97 12.22 -6.77 9.71
C ILE A 97 12.19 -6.35 11.19
N PRO A 98 13.29 -6.52 11.94
CA PRO A 98 13.30 -6.28 13.39
C PRO A 98 12.83 -4.88 13.80
N GLU A 99 13.13 -3.85 13.01
CA GLU A 99 12.73 -2.47 13.26
C GLU A 99 11.22 -2.29 13.18
N VAL A 100 10.59 -2.92 12.18
CA VAL A 100 9.13 -2.88 12.00
C VAL A 100 8.43 -3.75 13.02
N TRP A 101 9.01 -4.91 13.36
CA TRP A 101 8.47 -5.80 14.38
C TRP A 101 8.44 -5.15 15.77
N ASP A 102 9.46 -4.38 16.16
CA ASP A 102 9.48 -3.66 17.44
C ASP A 102 8.31 -2.67 17.54
N ILE A 103 8.09 -1.89 16.47
CA ILE A 103 6.97 -0.95 16.39
C ILE A 103 5.63 -1.70 16.37
N TYR A 104 5.54 -2.76 15.57
CA TYR A 104 4.32 -3.55 15.41
C TYR A 104 3.91 -4.26 16.70
N SER A 105 4.86 -4.88 17.40
CA SER A 105 4.59 -5.63 18.64
C SER A 105 4.10 -4.71 19.76
N LYS A 106 4.72 -3.55 19.94
CA LYS A 106 4.28 -2.55 20.93
C LYS A 106 2.89 -1.98 20.64
N MET A 107 2.51 -1.88 19.36
CA MET A 107 1.25 -1.26 18.94
C MET A 107 0.10 -2.26 18.75
N PHE A 108 0.37 -3.50 18.34
CA PHE A 108 -0.66 -4.43 17.84
C PHE A 108 -0.63 -5.84 18.43
N VAL A 109 0.46 -6.28 19.07
CA VAL A 109 0.55 -7.63 19.66
C VAL A 109 0.06 -7.60 21.12
N ASP A 110 -0.75 -8.60 21.52
CA ASP A 110 -1.37 -8.76 22.85
C ASP A 110 -2.27 -7.60 23.33
N LYS A 111 -2.69 -6.73 22.41
CA LYS A 111 -3.63 -5.65 22.69
C LYS A 111 -5.06 -6.09 22.36
N PRO A 112 -6.06 -5.83 23.24
CA PRO A 112 -7.45 -6.11 22.91
C PRO A 112 -7.86 -5.36 21.64
N GLU A 113 -8.72 -5.97 20.83
CA GLU A 113 -9.15 -5.43 19.52
C GLU A 113 -9.60 -3.96 19.62
N ALA A 114 -10.29 -3.60 20.70
CA ALA A 114 -10.69 -2.22 21.02
C ALA A 114 -9.52 -1.22 21.05
N THR A 115 -8.36 -1.60 21.61
CA THR A 115 -7.16 -0.74 21.62
C THR A 115 -6.48 -0.66 20.25
N THR A 116 -6.49 -1.73 19.46
CA THR A 116 -5.94 -1.69 18.09
C THR A 116 -6.75 -0.76 17.18
N LEU A 117 -8.08 -0.71 17.37
CA LEU A 117 -8.97 0.23 16.69
C LEU A 117 -8.69 1.68 17.12
N ALA A 118 -8.41 1.91 18.41
CA ALA A 118 -8.02 3.23 18.92
C ALA A 118 -6.65 3.68 18.37
N LEU A 119 -5.66 2.79 18.24
CA LEU A 119 -4.38 3.14 17.61
C LEU A 119 -4.54 3.45 16.12
N LYS A 120 -5.38 2.68 15.41
CA LYS A 120 -5.69 2.94 14.00
C LYS A 120 -6.35 4.31 13.82
N SER A 121 -7.26 4.70 14.71
CA SER A 121 -7.91 6.02 14.67
C SER A 121 -6.95 7.16 14.99
N ILE A 122 -5.98 6.97 15.89
CA ILE A 122 -4.92 7.95 16.17
C ILE A 122 -4.04 8.16 14.94
N ALA A 123 -3.55 7.09 14.31
CA ALA A 123 -2.71 7.18 13.12
C ALA A 123 -3.43 7.88 11.96
N TYR A 124 -4.71 7.57 11.76
CA TYR A 124 -5.56 8.24 10.77
C TYR A 124 -5.79 9.72 11.11
N GLY A 125 -6.03 10.02 12.40
CA GLY A 125 -6.19 11.38 12.90
C GLY A 125 -4.97 12.25 12.60
N ILE A 126 -3.76 11.76 12.88
CA ILE A 126 -2.51 12.49 12.61
C ILE A 126 -2.39 12.82 11.11
N ARG A 127 -2.65 11.85 10.23
CA ARG A 127 -2.61 12.08 8.77
C ARG A 127 -3.63 13.12 8.31
N THR A 128 -4.84 13.05 8.86
CA THR A 128 -5.91 14.01 8.53
C THR A 128 -5.54 15.42 9.00
N MET A 129 -5.02 15.56 10.22
CA MET A 129 -4.58 16.84 10.77
C MET A 129 -3.42 17.45 9.97
N GLU A 130 -2.47 16.62 9.52
CA GLU A 130 -1.36 17.06 8.66
C GLU A 130 -1.87 17.62 7.32
N ILE A 131 -2.81 16.93 6.68
CA ILE A 131 -3.39 17.38 5.40
C ILE A 131 -4.14 18.70 5.58
N VAL A 132 -4.99 18.81 6.61
CA VAL A 132 -5.73 20.04 6.89
C VAL A 132 -4.80 21.20 7.21
N GLY A 133 -3.72 20.97 7.96
CA GLY A 133 -2.72 21.99 8.26
C GLY A 133 -1.95 22.47 7.02
N LEU A 134 -1.61 21.54 6.12
CA LEU A 134 -0.90 21.87 4.87
C LEU A 134 -1.77 22.69 3.91
N THR A 135 -3.06 22.38 3.79
CA THR A 135 -3.97 23.13 2.90
C THR A 135 -4.20 24.55 3.40
N ILE A 136 -4.46 24.74 4.71
CA ILE A 136 -4.63 26.07 5.31
C ILE A 136 -3.36 26.91 5.15
N SER A 137 -2.19 26.31 5.43
CA SER A 137 -0.90 26.97 5.29
C SER A 137 -0.64 27.41 3.84
N LEU A 138 -0.93 26.54 2.86
CA LEU A 138 -0.77 26.84 1.45
C LEU A 138 -1.65 28.01 1.01
N VAL A 139 -2.94 28.02 1.40
CA VAL A 139 -3.86 29.11 1.06
C VAL A 139 -3.37 30.44 1.64
N SER A 140 -2.94 30.45 2.91
CA SER A 140 -2.39 31.65 3.54
C SER A 140 -1.13 32.17 2.83
N LEU A 141 -0.21 31.27 2.48
CA LEU A 141 1.02 31.57 1.73
C LEU A 141 0.73 32.16 0.35
N LEU A 142 -0.25 31.60 -0.38
CA LEU A 142 -0.64 32.08 -1.71
C LEU A 142 -1.24 33.49 -1.65
N ILE A 143 -2.15 33.75 -0.70
CA ILE A 143 -2.76 35.08 -0.51
C ILE A 143 -1.68 36.11 -0.15
N SER A 144 -0.78 35.78 0.78
CA SER A 144 0.31 36.66 1.19
C SER A 144 1.25 36.98 0.02
N SER A 145 1.64 35.95 -0.74
CA SER A 145 2.49 36.11 -1.93
C SER A 145 1.83 37.00 -2.98
N PHE A 146 0.54 36.80 -3.27
CA PHE A 146 -0.21 37.60 -4.23
C PHE A 146 -0.22 39.09 -3.87
N VAL A 147 -0.53 39.43 -2.61
CA VAL A 147 -0.54 40.84 -2.13
C VAL A 147 0.83 41.49 -2.32
N PHE A 148 1.92 40.82 -1.96
CA PHE A 148 3.28 41.36 -2.09
C PHE A 148 3.79 41.43 -3.54
N LEU A 149 3.23 40.66 -4.47
CA LEU A 149 3.55 40.70 -5.90
C LEU A 149 2.72 41.77 -6.64
N TYR A 150 1.44 41.89 -6.30
CA TYR A 150 0.49 42.84 -6.90
C TYR A 150 0.84 44.29 -6.56
N PHE A 151 1.03 44.60 -5.27
CA PHE A 151 1.38 45.95 -4.86
C PHE A 151 2.87 46.22 -5.10
N ARG A 152 3.19 46.73 -6.29
CA ARG A 152 4.55 47.14 -6.70
C ARG A 152 5.17 48.17 -5.74
N SER A 153 4.34 48.90 -4.98
CA SER A 153 4.73 49.90 -3.98
C SER A 153 5.39 49.32 -2.72
N LEU A 154 5.10 48.06 -2.35
CA LEU A 154 5.63 47.42 -1.11
C LEU A 154 6.98 46.70 -1.31
N LYS A 155 7.69 46.96 -2.42
CA LYS A 155 8.97 46.33 -2.77
C LYS A 155 10.14 47.04 -2.04
N CYS A 156 10.44 46.59 -0.83
CA CYS A 156 11.57 47.03 -0.02
C CYS A 156 12.57 45.85 0.20
N HIS A 157 13.78 46.13 0.68
CA HIS A 157 14.78 45.10 1.02
C HIS A 157 14.20 44.05 1.99
N ARG A 158 13.43 44.49 2.99
CA ARG A 158 12.74 43.60 3.94
C ARG A 158 11.77 42.64 3.22
N THR A 159 10.99 43.12 2.26
CA THR A 159 9.99 42.28 1.57
C THR A 159 10.61 41.33 0.54
N ARG A 160 11.84 41.56 0.08
CA ARG A 160 12.61 40.56 -0.69
C ARG A 160 12.98 39.34 0.13
N ILE A 161 13.37 39.51 1.39
CA ILE A 161 13.70 38.40 2.30
C ILE A 161 12.45 37.56 2.57
N HIS A 162 11.32 38.20 2.87
CA HIS A 162 10.04 37.49 3.10
C HIS A 162 9.58 36.73 1.86
N LYS A 163 9.75 37.28 0.65
CA LYS A 163 9.44 36.57 -0.61
C LYS A 163 10.26 35.30 -0.79
N ASN A 164 11.56 35.34 -0.45
CA ASN A 164 12.41 34.16 -0.53
C ASN A 164 11.97 33.07 0.47
N LEU A 165 11.58 33.46 1.69
CA LEU A 165 11.05 32.52 2.70
C LEU A 165 9.73 31.90 2.25
N PHE A 166 8.79 32.71 1.74
CA PHE A 166 7.51 32.18 1.22
C PHE A 166 7.71 31.27 0.01
N GLY A 167 8.65 31.60 -0.88
CA GLY A 167 9.04 30.73 -1.98
C GLY A 167 9.54 29.37 -1.50
N ALA A 168 10.44 29.35 -0.51
CA ALA A 168 10.94 28.11 0.09
C ALA A 168 9.80 27.26 0.72
N MET A 169 8.88 27.90 1.45
CA MET A 169 7.74 27.22 2.04
C MET A 169 6.77 26.68 0.99
N ILE A 170 6.53 27.39 -0.11
CA ILE A 170 5.72 26.91 -1.24
C ILE A 170 6.36 25.67 -1.87
N ILE A 171 7.67 25.72 -2.16
CA ILE A 171 8.41 24.57 -2.72
C ILE A 171 8.31 23.36 -1.79
N GLN A 172 8.51 23.55 -0.49
CA GLN A 172 8.39 22.49 0.50
C GLN A 172 6.99 21.86 0.52
N VAL A 173 5.93 22.68 0.49
CA VAL A 173 4.53 22.17 0.48
C VAL A 173 4.22 21.44 -0.82
N VAL A 174 4.68 21.95 -1.97
CA VAL A 174 4.51 21.27 -3.27
C VAL A 174 5.21 19.92 -3.27
N ILE A 175 6.45 19.81 -2.79
CA ILE A 175 7.17 18.53 -2.70
C ILE A 175 6.39 17.55 -1.82
N ARG A 176 5.91 17.97 -0.65
CA ARG A 176 5.10 17.12 0.24
C ARG A 176 3.80 16.67 -0.43
N LEU A 177 3.12 17.56 -1.15
CA LEU A 177 1.88 17.25 -1.86
C LEU A 177 2.14 16.27 -3.01
N LEU A 178 3.22 16.42 -3.77
CA LEU A 178 3.61 15.49 -4.83
C LEU A 178 3.91 14.10 -4.28
N LEU A 179 4.67 14.01 -3.19
CA LEU A 179 4.94 12.73 -2.51
C LEU A 179 3.66 12.10 -1.96
N TYR A 180 2.73 12.91 -1.45
CA TYR A 180 1.44 12.44 -0.96
C TYR A 180 0.57 11.91 -2.10
N ILE A 181 0.50 12.63 -3.22
CA ILE A 181 -0.24 12.19 -4.41
C ILE A 181 0.39 10.92 -4.98
N ASP A 182 1.72 10.84 -5.08
CA ASP A 182 2.42 9.62 -5.51
C ASP A 182 2.06 8.42 -4.61
N GLN A 183 2.07 8.64 -3.29
CA GLN A 183 1.66 7.63 -2.33
C GLN A 183 0.17 7.25 -2.48
N PHE A 184 -0.72 8.22 -2.65
CA PHE A 184 -2.16 7.99 -2.83
C PHE A 184 -2.46 7.25 -4.14
N VAL A 185 -1.85 7.66 -5.25
CA VAL A 185 -1.96 6.98 -6.55
C VAL A 185 -1.46 5.55 -6.44
N SER A 186 -0.34 5.32 -5.74
CA SER A 186 0.15 3.96 -5.49
C SER A 186 -0.83 3.11 -4.68
N GLN A 187 -1.59 3.71 -3.76
CA GLN A 187 -2.63 3.00 -3.01
C GLN A 187 -3.87 2.72 -3.86
N GLN A 188 -4.29 3.70 -4.68
CA GLN A 188 -5.48 3.57 -5.52
C GLN A 188 -5.29 2.55 -6.65
N GLU A 189 -4.10 2.49 -7.25
CA GLU A 189 -3.71 1.45 -8.20
C GLU A 189 -3.90 0.05 -7.58
N SER A 190 -3.51 -0.13 -6.32
CA SER A 190 -3.67 -1.40 -5.58
C SER A 190 -5.14 -1.80 -5.37
N GLN A 191 -6.05 -0.82 -5.19
CA GLN A 191 -7.45 -1.09 -4.87
C GLN A 191 -8.31 -1.32 -6.12
N TYR A 192 -8.02 -0.67 -7.24
CA TYR A 192 -8.74 -0.86 -8.51
C TYR A 192 -8.28 -2.13 -9.26
N LEU A 193 -7.00 -2.50 -9.18
CA LEU A 193 -6.48 -3.72 -9.81
C LEU A 193 -6.97 -5.03 -9.16
N MET A 194 -7.37 -4.99 -7.90
CA MET A 194 -8.05 -6.11 -7.23
C MET A 194 -9.50 -6.30 -7.69
N VAL A 195 -10.12 -5.26 -8.27
CA VAL A 195 -11.54 -5.26 -8.69
C VAL A 195 -11.68 -5.64 -10.17
N ASP A 196 -10.76 -5.20 -11.03
CA ASP A 196 -10.86 -5.37 -12.49
C ASP A 196 -9.83 -6.35 -13.07
N GLY A 197 -9.91 -7.63 -12.68
CA GLY A 197 -9.17 -8.72 -13.35
C GLY A 197 -9.55 -8.95 -14.83
N ARG A 198 -10.25 -8.02 -15.51
CA ARG A 198 -10.73 -8.17 -16.90
C ARG A 198 -10.81 -6.91 -17.79
N LEU A 199 -10.34 -5.72 -17.39
CA LEU A 199 -10.44 -4.56 -18.30
C LEU A 199 -9.19 -3.66 -18.31
N SER A 200 -8.06 -4.21 -18.80
CA SER A 200 -7.01 -3.37 -19.37
C SER A 200 -7.57 -2.66 -20.61
N VAL A 201 -7.55 -1.32 -20.65
CA VAL A 201 -7.45 -0.44 -21.86
C VAL A 201 -7.75 1.04 -21.49
N ILE A 202 -8.52 1.35 -20.45
CA ILE A 202 -9.03 2.72 -20.25
C ILE A 202 -8.00 3.68 -19.60
N THR A 203 -7.03 3.20 -18.82
CA THR A 203 -6.05 4.09 -18.14
C THR A 203 -4.97 4.63 -19.07
N SER A 204 -4.76 4.02 -20.24
CA SER A 204 -3.85 4.53 -21.27
C SER A 204 -4.41 5.79 -21.95
N ILE A 205 -5.73 5.98 -21.96
CA ILE A 205 -6.37 7.14 -22.62
C ILE A 205 -6.19 8.41 -21.76
N VAL A 206 -6.17 8.28 -20.43
CA VAL A 206 -6.01 9.44 -19.52
C VAL A 206 -4.55 9.89 -19.41
N LEU A 207 -3.58 9.00 -19.61
CA LEU A 207 -2.15 9.36 -19.58
C LEU A 207 -1.62 9.97 -20.89
N GLN A 208 -2.38 9.91 -21.99
CA GLN A 208 -1.97 10.54 -23.26
C GLN A 208 -2.36 12.03 -23.37
N SER A 209 -3.26 12.54 -22.51
CA SER A 209 -3.81 13.91 -22.65
C SER A 209 -3.04 14.99 -21.89
N SER A 210 -1.93 14.68 -21.20
CA SER A 210 -1.22 15.63 -20.33
C SER A 210 0.25 15.91 -20.71
N GLN A 211 0.69 15.56 -21.93
CA GLN A 211 1.92 16.11 -22.47
C GLN A 211 1.64 17.38 -23.29
N PRO A 212 2.11 18.57 -22.86
CA PRO A 212 2.13 19.74 -23.70
C PRO A 212 3.21 19.56 -24.78
N ALA A 213 2.79 19.49 -26.04
CA ALA A 213 3.68 19.60 -27.18
C ALA A 213 4.18 21.06 -27.26
N TYR A 214 5.45 21.30 -26.92
CA TYR A 214 6.16 22.51 -27.31
C TYR A 214 7.42 22.15 -28.11
N GLY A 215 7.30 22.26 -29.42
CA GLY A 215 8.30 22.84 -30.31
C GLY A 215 9.41 21.95 -30.86
N GLN A 216 9.30 21.60 -32.15
CA GLN A 216 10.43 21.76 -33.06
C GLN A 216 9.97 22.40 -34.38
N GLN A 217 10.65 23.52 -34.68
CA GLN A 217 10.78 24.26 -35.94
C GLN A 217 9.78 25.38 -36.25
#